data_AF-A0A3N5ZKX4-F1
#
_entry.id   AF-A0A3N5ZKX4-F1
#
_cell.length_a   1.000
_cell.length_b   1.000
_cell.length_c   1.000
_cell.angle_alpha   90.00
_cell.angle_beta   90.00
_cell.angle_gamma   90.00
#
_symmetry.space_group_name_H-M   'P 1'
#
loop_
_entity.id
_entity.type
_entity.pdbx_description
1 polymer ?
#
loop_
_entity_poly.entity_id
_entity_poly.type
_entity_poly.pdbx_seq_one_letter_code
_entity_poly.pdbx_strand_id
1 'polypeptide(L)'
;MDRTPLRDFLEIPYDRLEEMNLESKQQRLDRVPVDQVREERQKYLRDEKRIKAVTVCFTDIEGRFHMLDYDKKFLLGAGDSLTFDGSSVRGFSQQAESDLRLTVDWTSFYWLPADMFGPGKVLVFGFVEGRDGTPYGADMRSRLKAYTEELFAKDETVACVSNEIEGFLF
;
A
#
# COMPACT_ATOMS: atom_id res chain seq x y z
N MET A 1 18.98 33.85 -14.17
CA MET A 1 17.62 34.00 -13.62
C MET A 1 17.32 32.73 -12.87
N ASP A 2 17.29 32.80 -11.55
CA ASP A 2 16.92 31.67 -10.71
C ASP A 2 15.44 31.37 -10.96
N ARG A 3 15.12 30.19 -11.51
CA ARG A 3 13.75 29.83 -11.84
C ARG A 3 13.08 29.37 -10.56
N THR A 4 12.26 30.22 -9.94
CA THR A 4 11.40 29.81 -8.82
C THR A 4 10.62 28.57 -9.25
N PRO A 5 10.76 27.43 -8.56
CA PRO A 5 10.05 26.21 -8.90
C PRO A 5 8.54 26.45 -8.87
N LEU A 6 7.83 26.10 -9.94
CA LEU A 6 6.37 26.18 -9.99
C LEU A 6 5.69 25.12 -9.12
N ARG A 7 6.45 24.12 -8.65
CA ARG A 7 5.96 22.97 -7.87
C ARG A 7 6.80 22.85 -6.60
N ASP A 8 6.11 22.72 -5.47
CA ASP A 8 6.68 22.41 -4.15
C ASP A 8 6.15 21.02 -3.75
N PHE A 9 6.95 20.00 -4.05
CA PHE A 9 6.65 18.59 -3.80
C PHE A 9 7.63 18.02 -2.79
N LEU A 10 7.19 16.98 -2.07
CA LEU A 10 7.96 16.43 -0.97
C LEU A 10 9.16 15.65 -1.52
N GLU A 11 10.35 16.02 -1.07
CA GLU A 11 11.60 15.30 -1.27
C GLU A 11 12.21 15.06 0.11
N ILE A 12 12.50 13.79 0.43
CA ILE A 12 13.04 13.36 1.72
C ILE A 12 14.45 12.80 1.46
N PRO A 13 15.49 13.29 2.17
CA PRO A 13 16.83 12.69 2.10
C PRO A 13 16.79 11.21 2.50
N TYR A 14 17.66 10.39 1.89
CA TYR A 14 17.68 8.94 2.10
C TYR A 14 17.79 8.53 3.58
N ASP A 15 18.65 9.18 4.36
CA ASP A 15 18.81 8.87 5.80
C ASP A 15 17.48 9.05 6.56
N ARG A 16 16.77 10.14 6.28
CA ARG A 16 15.47 10.40 6.92
C ARG A 16 14.38 9.47 6.39
N LEU A 17 14.44 9.12 5.10
CA LEU A 17 13.53 8.18 4.47
C LEU A 17 13.66 6.79 5.12
N GLU A 18 14.89 6.36 5.40
CA GLU A 18 15.20 5.11 6.09
C GLU A 18 14.59 5.12 7.50
N GLU A 19 14.87 6.14 8.32
CA GLU A 19 14.33 6.27 9.67
C GLU A 19 12.80 6.13 9.70
N MET A 20 12.11 6.86 8.82
CA MET A 20 10.65 6.86 8.76
C MET A 20 10.08 5.50 8.32
N ASN A 21 10.71 4.85 7.34
CA ASN A 21 10.27 3.53 6.88
C ASN A 21 10.59 2.43 7.90
N LEU A 22 11.69 2.52 8.65
CA LEU A 22 12.02 1.61 9.75
C LEU A 22 11.05 1.76 10.92
N GLU A 23 10.65 2.99 11.27
CA GLU A 23 9.61 3.23 12.28
C GLU A 23 8.27 2.62 11.86
N SER A 24 7.84 2.84 10.60
CA SER A 24 6.65 2.21 10.03
C SER A 24 6.73 0.67 10.06
N LYS A 25 7.91 0.11 9.78
CA LYS A 25 8.16 -1.34 9.90
C LYS A 25 8.05 -1.81 11.35
N GLN A 26 8.59 -1.06 12.31
CA GLN A 26 8.54 -1.43 13.72
C GLN A 26 7.10 -1.46 14.24
N GLN A 27 6.26 -0.48 13.86
CA GLN A 27 4.82 -0.50 14.22
C GLN A 27 4.10 -1.78 13.75
N ARG A 28 4.47 -2.33 12.58
CA ARG A 28 3.95 -3.62 12.10
C ARG A 28 4.45 -4.79 12.95
N LEU A 29 5.74 -4.81 13.29
CA LEU A 29 6.34 -5.86 14.12
C LEU A 29 5.73 -5.88 15.53
N ASP A 30 5.51 -4.70 16.09
CA ASP A 30 4.91 -4.52 17.42
C ASP A 30 3.40 -4.73 17.43
N ARG A 31 2.78 -5.03 16.27
CA ARG A 31 1.34 -5.25 16.11
C ARG A 31 0.51 -4.09 16.67
N VAL A 32 0.98 -2.85 16.46
CA VAL A 32 0.24 -1.64 16.84
C VAL A 32 -1.17 -1.70 16.23
N PRO A 33 -2.23 -1.38 16.99
CA PRO A 33 -3.60 -1.45 16.48
C PRO A 33 -3.76 -0.72 15.14
N VAL A 34 -4.41 -1.37 14.18
CA VAL A 34 -4.54 -0.87 12.79
C VAL A 34 -5.20 0.51 12.75
N ASP A 35 -6.20 0.75 13.60
CA ASP A 35 -6.89 2.05 13.68
C ASP A 35 -5.97 3.17 14.15
N GLN A 36 -5.05 2.87 15.07
CA GLN A 36 -4.05 3.83 15.54
C GLN A 36 -3.08 4.20 14.40
N VAL A 37 -2.57 3.20 13.67
CA VAL A 37 -1.68 3.44 12.52
C VAL A 37 -2.42 4.18 11.41
N ARG A 38 -3.68 3.83 11.14
CA ARG A 38 -4.56 4.51 10.18
C ARG A 38 -4.71 5.99 10.53
N GLU A 39 -5.06 6.31 11.78
CA GLU A 39 -5.24 7.69 12.20
C GLU A 39 -3.95 8.50 12.04
N GLU A 40 -2.81 7.93 12.47
CA GLU A 40 -1.49 8.55 12.34
C GLU A 40 -1.13 8.85 10.88
N ARG A 41 -1.26 7.86 9.99
CA ARG A 41 -0.94 8.00 8.55
C ARG A 41 -1.88 8.97 7.86
N GLN A 42 -3.17 8.89 8.13
CA GLN A 42 -4.13 9.83 7.55
C GLN A 42 -3.91 11.26 8.05
N LYS A 43 -3.56 11.44 9.33
CA LYS A 43 -3.20 12.76 9.88
C LYS A 43 -1.96 13.31 9.19
N TYR A 44 -0.91 12.51 9.09
CA TYR A 44 0.30 12.89 8.35
C TYR A 44 -0.01 13.34 6.91
N LEU A 45 -0.82 12.56 6.17
CA LEU A 45 -1.24 12.92 4.81
C LEU A 45 -2.07 14.21 4.75
N ARG A 46 -2.92 14.47 5.74
CA ARG A 46 -3.67 15.73 5.84
C ARG A 46 -2.73 16.92 6.02
N ASP A 47 -1.74 16.79 6.91
CA ASP A 47 -0.85 17.87 7.32
C ASP A 47 0.23 18.16 6.26
N GLU A 48 0.75 17.13 5.58
CA GLU A 48 1.81 17.27 4.58
C GLU A 48 1.26 17.70 3.21
N LYS A 49 1.31 19.01 2.93
CA LYS A 49 0.75 19.62 1.71
C LYS A 49 1.55 19.30 0.44
N ARG A 50 2.80 18.87 0.57
CA ARG A 50 3.70 18.60 -0.56
C ARG A 50 3.54 17.19 -1.14
N ILE A 51 2.81 16.30 -0.47
CA ILE A 51 2.31 15.04 -1.05
C ILE A 51 1.03 15.33 -1.84
N LYS A 52 1.02 14.91 -3.11
CA LYS A 52 -0.13 15.09 -4.03
C LYS A 52 -0.83 13.79 -4.38
N ALA A 53 -0.08 12.69 -4.44
CA ALA A 53 -0.63 11.40 -4.80
C ALA A 53 -0.24 10.32 -3.79
N VAL A 54 -1.14 9.37 -3.62
CA VAL A 54 -0.88 8.13 -2.88
C VAL A 54 -1.04 6.99 -3.88
N THR A 55 0.02 6.22 -4.06
CA THR A 55 0.05 5.04 -4.93
C THR A 55 -0.44 3.85 -4.12
N VAL A 56 -1.64 3.36 -4.42
CA VAL A 56 -2.17 2.14 -3.80
C VAL A 56 -1.80 0.95 -4.69
N CYS A 57 -1.18 -0.06 -4.11
CA CYS A 57 -0.63 -1.19 -4.87
C CYS A 57 -1.23 -2.52 -4.41
N PHE A 58 -1.38 -3.46 -5.34
CA PHE A 58 -1.81 -4.82 -5.04
C PHE A 58 -1.15 -5.81 -6.01
N THR A 59 -1.38 -7.09 -5.79
CA THR A 59 -0.76 -8.16 -6.58
C THR A 59 -1.84 -9.10 -7.09
N ASP A 60 -1.73 -9.52 -8.35
CA ASP A 60 -2.63 -10.53 -8.92
C ASP A 60 -2.14 -11.96 -8.65
N ILE A 61 -2.88 -12.96 -9.11
CA ILE A 61 -2.55 -14.38 -8.87
C ILE A 61 -1.25 -14.81 -9.58
N GLU A 62 -0.83 -14.12 -10.63
CA GLU A 62 0.44 -14.38 -11.33
C GLU A 62 1.63 -13.72 -10.61
N GLY A 63 1.38 -12.97 -9.53
CA GLY A 63 2.42 -12.24 -8.80
C GLY A 63 2.76 -10.88 -9.42
N ARG A 64 1.95 -10.37 -10.37
CA ARG A 64 2.22 -9.07 -10.99
C ARG A 64 1.86 -7.93 -10.06
N PHE A 65 2.76 -6.97 -9.98
CA PHE A 65 2.59 -5.78 -9.16
C PHE A 65 1.80 -4.70 -9.91
N HIS A 66 0.61 -4.38 -9.41
CA HIS A 66 -0.29 -3.36 -9.96
C HIS A 66 -0.24 -2.10 -9.08
N MET A 67 -0.26 -0.93 -9.72
CA MET A 67 -0.17 0.37 -9.04
C MET A 67 -1.26 1.32 -9.55
N LEU A 68 -1.98 1.95 -8.62
CA LEU A 68 -3.00 2.95 -8.90
C LEU A 68 -2.67 4.25 -8.16
N ASP A 69 -2.43 5.33 -8.91
CA ASP A 69 -2.17 6.66 -8.35
C ASP A 69 -3.50 7.38 -8.06
N TYR A 70 -3.78 7.63 -6.79
CA TYR A 70 -4.93 8.43 -6.37
C TYR A 70 -4.50 9.83 -5.96
N ASP A 71 -5.33 10.84 -6.28
CA ASP A 71 -5.22 12.15 -5.64
C ASP A 71 -5.38 11.98 -4.12
N LYS A 72 -4.48 12.59 -3.36
CA LYS A 72 -4.45 12.45 -1.89
C LYS A 72 -5.76 12.88 -1.24
N LYS A 73 -6.40 13.96 -1.72
CA LYS A 73 -7.65 14.46 -1.13
C LYS A 73 -8.79 13.51 -1.42
N PHE A 74 -8.83 12.96 -2.64
CA PHE A 74 -9.78 11.91 -3.00
C PHE A 74 -9.62 10.68 -2.10
N LEU A 75 -8.40 10.16 -1.96
CA LEU A 75 -8.14 8.99 -1.11
C LEU A 75 -8.55 9.22 0.35
N LEU A 76 -8.25 10.39 0.91
CA LEU A 76 -8.62 10.69 2.30
C LEU A 76 -10.13 10.89 2.50
N GLY A 77 -10.86 11.29 1.46
CA GLY A 77 -12.31 11.46 1.50
C GLY A 77 -13.12 10.21 1.15
N ALA A 78 -12.56 9.31 0.32
CA ALA A 78 -13.25 8.16 -0.27
C ALA A 78 -12.46 6.84 -0.15
N GLY A 79 -11.49 6.77 0.76
CA GLY A 79 -10.57 5.63 0.88
C GLY A 79 -11.22 4.29 1.23
N ASP A 80 -12.43 4.31 1.78
CA ASP A 80 -13.18 3.09 2.14
C ASP A 80 -14.07 2.59 0.97
N SER A 81 -14.05 3.27 -0.18
CA SER A 81 -14.90 2.99 -1.34
C SER A 81 -14.13 3.00 -2.66
N LEU A 82 -12.84 2.66 -2.64
CA LEU A 82 -12.06 2.58 -3.88
C LEU A 82 -12.50 1.36 -4.68
N THR A 83 -12.79 1.59 -5.97
CA THR A 83 -13.14 0.53 -6.91
C THR A 83 -12.17 0.53 -8.08
N PHE A 84 -11.98 -0.63 -8.68
CA PHE A 84 -11.22 -0.80 -9.92
C PHE A 84 -11.83 -1.93 -10.76
N ASP A 85 -11.52 -1.91 -12.05
CA ASP A 85 -11.98 -2.94 -12.98
C ASP A 85 -11.06 -4.18 -12.92
N GLY A 86 -11.56 -5.22 -12.24
CA GLY A 86 -10.90 -6.51 -12.11
C GLY A 86 -10.79 -7.29 -13.43
N SER A 87 -11.59 -6.95 -14.46
CA SER A 87 -11.52 -7.66 -15.76
C SER A 87 -10.20 -7.41 -16.50
N SER A 88 -9.51 -6.33 -16.16
CA SER A 88 -8.17 -6.00 -16.67
C SER A 88 -7.04 -6.74 -15.92
N VAL A 89 -7.36 -7.50 -14.87
CA VAL A 89 -6.41 -8.21 -14.02
C VAL A 89 -6.52 -9.72 -14.21
N ARG A 90 -5.41 -10.38 -14.54
CA ARG A 90 -5.42 -11.82 -14.80
C ARG A 90 -5.74 -12.59 -13.52
N GLY A 91 -6.70 -13.50 -13.62
CA GLY A 91 -7.16 -14.32 -12.49
C GLY A 91 -8.22 -13.65 -11.60
N PHE A 92 -8.61 -12.40 -11.86
CA PHE A 92 -9.68 -11.71 -11.14
C PHE A 92 -10.99 -11.76 -11.97
N SER A 93 -11.73 -12.85 -11.79
CA SER A 93 -13.06 -13.19 -12.35
C SER A 93 -13.20 -13.35 -13.88
N GLN A 94 -14.11 -14.24 -14.28
CA GLN A 94 -14.71 -14.30 -15.61
C GLN A 94 -15.83 -13.25 -15.70
N GLN A 95 -15.61 -12.17 -16.47
CA GLN A 95 -16.57 -11.31 -17.21
C GLN A 95 -17.86 -10.77 -16.54
N ALA A 96 -18.29 -11.24 -15.36
CA ALA A 96 -19.59 -10.93 -14.73
C ALA A 96 -19.49 -10.24 -13.36
N GLU A 97 -18.29 -10.16 -12.76
CA GLU A 97 -18.04 -9.46 -11.48
C GLU A 97 -16.83 -8.52 -11.59
N SER A 98 -16.88 -7.59 -12.55
CA SER A 98 -15.75 -6.72 -12.89
C SER A 98 -15.42 -5.67 -11.82
N ASP A 99 -16.40 -5.17 -11.06
CA ASP A 99 -16.12 -4.11 -10.08
C ASP A 99 -15.68 -4.73 -8.76
N LEU A 100 -14.37 -4.70 -8.53
CA LEU A 100 -13.76 -5.07 -7.26
C LEU A 100 -13.52 -3.84 -6.40
N ARG A 101 -13.39 -4.06 -5.10
CA ARG A 101 -13.03 -3.04 -4.13
C ARG A 101 -11.57 -3.16 -3.74
N LEU A 102 -10.98 -2.04 -3.35
CA LEU A 102 -9.61 -1.96 -2.87
C LEU A 102 -9.58 -1.23 -1.52
N THR A 103 -9.26 -1.96 -0.46
CA THR A 103 -9.15 -1.39 0.89
C THR A 103 -7.70 -1.11 1.21
N VAL A 104 -7.40 0.08 1.73
CA VAL A 104 -6.02 0.51 2.03
C VAL A 104 -5.49 -0.17 3.29
N ASP A 105 -4.33 -0.81 3.19
CA ASP A 105 -3.57 -1.31 4.33
C ASP A 105 -2.62 -0.23 4.85
N TRP A 106 -3.11 0.61 5.76
CA TRP A 106 -2.33 1.69 6.36
C TRP A 106 -1.07 1.24 7.10
N THR A 107 -1.01 -0.04 7.50
CA THR A 107 0.16 -0.59 8.18
C THR A 107 1.33 -0.77 7.23
N SER A 108 1.08 -0.95 5.93
CA SER A 108 2.09 -1.13 4.89
C SER A 108 2.26 0.13 4.03
N PHE A 109 2.46 1.25 4.72
CA PHE A 109 2.73 2.56 4.15
C PHE A 109 4.24 2.84 4.06
N TYR A 110 4.68 3.38 2.93
CA TYR A 110 6.08 3.66 2.60
C TYR A 110 6.27 5.05 2.01
N TRP A 111 7.28 5.74 2.52
CA TRP A 111 7.84 6.90 1.82
C TRP A 111 8.82 6.43 0.76
N LEU A 112 8.74 7.02 -0.43
CA LEU A 112 9.53 6.61 -1.59
C LEU A 112 10.66 7.62 -1.90
N PRO A 113 11.80 7.15 -2.43
CA PRO A 113 12.84 8.04 -2.96
C PRO A 113 12.32 8.86 -4.14
N ALA A 114 12.43 10.19 -4.04
CA ALA A 114 11.84 11.11 -5.00
C ALA A 114 12.54 11.10 -6.38
N ASP A 115 13.83 10.79 -6.41
CA ASP A 115 14.66 10.64 -7.60
C ASP A 115 14.31 9.37 -8.41
N MET A 116 13.74 8.35 -7.76
CA MET A 116 13.34 7.09 -8.41
C MET A 116 11.85 7.07 -8.79
N PHE A 117 10.96 7.55 -7.90
CA PHE A 117 9.51 7.43 -8.07
C PHE A 117 8.80 8.76 -8.39
N GLY A 118 9.55 9.87 -8.33
CA GLY A 118 9.03 11.22 -8.44
C GLY A 118 8.67 11.82 -7.07
N PRO A 119 8.86 13.14 -6.89
CA PRO A 119 8.59 13.82 -5.63
C PRO A 119 7.08 13.91 -5.31
N GLY A 120 6.75 14.03 -4.02
CA GLY A 120 5.37 14.24 -3.57
C GLY A 120 4.46 13.02 -3.68
N LYS A 121 5.05 11.81 -3.71
CA LYS A 121 4.34 10.53 -3.73
C LYS A 121 4.70 9.68 -2.52
N VAL A 122 3.77 8.81 -2.14
CA VAL A 122 3.94 7.78 -1.12
C VAL A 122 3.23 6.53 -1.60
N LEU A 123 3.64 5.36 -1.10
CA LEU A 123 3.10 4.07 -1.50
C LEU A 123 2.41 3.41 -0.32
N VAL A 124 1.30 2.73 -0.60
CA VAL A 124 0.59 1.91 0.37
C VAL A 124 0.07 0.65 -0.33
N PHE A 125 0.06 -0.50 0.35
CA PHE A 125 -0.60 -1.68 -0.22
C PHE A 125 -2.10 -1.62 0.02
N GLY A 126 -2.85 -2.31 -0.83
CA GLY A 126 -4.28 -2.57 -0.64
C GLY A 126 -4.59 -4.05 -0.55
N PHE A 127 -5.75 -4.35 0.01
CA PHE A 127 -6.42 -5.64 -0.05
C PHE A 127 -7.51 -5.58 -1.09
N VAL A 128 -7.62 -6.64 -1.89
CA VAL A 128 -8.67 -6.73 -2.90
C VAL A 128 -9.88 -7.41 -2.26
N GLU A 129 -11.04 -6.79 -2.44
CA GLU A 129 -12.29 -7.24 -1.85
C GLU A 129 -13.36 -7.43 -2.94
N GLY A 130 -14.30 -8.34 -2.66
CA GLY A 130 -15.54 -8.45 -3.40
C GLY A 130 -16.43 -7.21 -3.21
N ARG A 131 -17.51 -7.13 -3.99
CA ARG A 131 -18.49 -6.03 -3.87
C ARG A 131 -19.16 -5.95 -2.50
N ASP A 132 -19.22 -7.06 -1.79
CA ASP A 132 -19.76 -7.20 -0.45
C ASP A 132 -18.76 -6.80 0.65
N GLY A 133 -17.52 -6.44 0.29
CA GLY A 133 -16.45 -6.10 1.22
C GLY A 133 -15.75 -7.32 1.82
N THR A 134 -16.06 -8.54 1.36
CA THR A 134 -15.34 -9.73 1.81
C THR A 134 -13.99 -9.85 1.09
N PRO A 135 -12.94 -10.40 1.73
CA PRO A 135 -11.65 -10.61 1.08
C PRO A 135 -11.80 -11.42 -0.20
N TYR A 136 -11.23 -10.91 -1.30
CA TYR A 136 -11.35 -11.56 -2.59
C TYR A 136 -10.53 -12.87 -2.59
N GLY A 137 -11.13 -13.97 -3.07
CA GLY A 137 -10.53 -15.30 -2.96
C GLY A 137 -9.17 -15.46 -3.66
N ALA A 138 -8.88 -14.62 -4.66
CA ALA A 138 -7.60 -14.59 -5.39
C ALA A 138 -6.59 -13.57 -4.84
N ASP A 139 -6.93 -12.82 -3.78
CA ASP A 139 -5.98 -11.93 -3.10
C ASP A 139 -5.07 -12.73 -2.17
N MET A 140 -3.89 -13.09 -2.67
CA MET A 140 -2.90 -13.82 -1.91
C MET A 140 -2.40 -13.05 -0.68
N ARG A 141 -2.44 -11.70 -0.70
CA ARG A 141 -2.05 -10.88 0.45
C ARG A 141 -3.03 -11.05 1.59
N SER A 142 -4.34 -10.94 1.32
CA SER A 142 -5.39 -11.17 2.31
C SER A 142 -5.34 -12.58 2.88
N ARG A 143 -5.14 -13.60 2.01
CA ARG A 143 -5.02 -14.99 2.45
C ARG A 143 -3.83 -15.22 3.37
N LEU A 144 -2.65 -14.67 3.02
CA LEU A 144 -1.45 -14.78 3.84
C LEU A 144 -1.65 -14.08 5.19
N LYS A 145 -2.22 -12.87 5.19
CA LYS A 145 -2.53 -12.13 6.41
C LYS A 145 -3.41 -12.95 7.35
N ALA A 146 -4.56 -13.44 6.86
CA ALA A 146 -5.49 -14.24 7.66
C ALA A 146 -4.81 -15.49 8.24
N TYR A 147 -4.04 -16.23 7.42
CA TYR A 147 -3.30 -17.39 7.88
C TYR A 147 -2.29 -17.05 8.99
N THR A 148 -1.53 -15.97 8.85
CA THR A 148 -0.56 -15.55 9.89
C THR A 148 -1.24 -15.03 11.16
N GLU A 149 -2.43 -14.45 11.05
CA GLU A 149 -3.24 -14.03 12.20
C GLU A 149 -3.77 -15.25 12.96
N GLU A 150 -4.25 -16.29 12.25
CA GLU A 150 -4.66 -17.55 12.85
C GLU A 150 -3.51 -18.26 13.58
N LEU A 151 -2.33 -18.34 12.96
CA LEU A 151 -1.14 -18.92 13.60
C LEU A 151 -0.80 -18.19 14.89
N PHE A 152 -0.76 -16.86 14.86
CA PHE A 152 -0.42 -16.09 16.05
C PHE A 152 -1.50 -16.18 17.14
N ALA A 153 -2.78 -16.16 16.78
CA ALA A 153 -3.88 -16.29 17.73
C ALA A 153 -3.91 -17.66 18.41
N LYS A 154 -3.45 -18.70 17.71
CA LYS A 154 -3.42 -20.07 18.21
C LYS A 154 -2.32 -20.28 19.25
N ASP A 155 -1.09 -19.87 18.94
CA ASP A 155 0.09 -20.21 19.76
C ASP A 155 1.24 -19.19 19.62
N GLU A 156 0.93 -17.94 19.26
CA GLU A 156 1.90 -16.84 19.10
C GLU A 156 2.99 -17.12 18.04
N THR A 157 2.75 -18.09 17.14
CA THR A 157 3.70 -18.42 16.06
C THR A 157 3.94 -17.23 15.14
N VAL A 158 5.22 -16.91 14.91
CA VAL A 158 5.68 -15.94 13.91
C VAL A 158 6.45 -16.67 12.82
N ALA A 159 5.92 -16.64 11.60
CA ALA A 159 6.59 -17.22 10.43
C ALA A 159 7.54 -16.20 9.78
N CYS A 160 8.85 -16.40 9.96
CA CYS A 160 9.87 -15.59 9.31
C CYS A 160 10.20 -16.18 7.93
N VAL A 161 10.13 -15.35 6.88
CA VAL A 161 10.49 -15.72 5.52
C VAL A 161 11.69 -14.88 5.09
N SER A 162 12.72 -15.54 4.57
CA SER A 162 13.86 -14.90 3.93
C SER A 162 13.89 -15.35 2.47
N ASN A 163 13.75 -14.40 1.55
CA ASN A 163 13.77 -14.65 0.13
C ASN A 163 15.09 -14.16 -0.49
N GLU A 164 15.69 -14.98 -1.34
CA GLU A 164 16.82 -14.60 -2.18
C GLU A 164 16.31 -14.50 -3.62
N ILE A 165 16.33 -13.30 -4.19
CA ILE A 165 15.84 -13.05 -5.56
C ILE A 165 17.06 -12.99 -6.49
N GLU A 166 17.23 -14.02 -7.30
CA GLU A 166 18.23 -14.06 -8.36
C GLU A 166 17.64 -13.55 -9.70
N GLY A 167 18.49 -13.02 -10.57
CA GLY A 167 18.08 -12.52 -11.88
C GLY A 167 19.26 -12.31 -12.82
N PHE A 168 18.93 -12.05 -14.09
CA PHE A 168 19.92 -11.77 -15.14
C PHE A 168 19.84 -10.30 -15.53
N LEU A 169 21.00 -9.66 -15.72
CA LEU A 169 21.12 -8.36 -16.39
C LEU A 169 21.49 -8.64 -17.85
N PHE A 170 20.61 -8.26 -18.77
CA PHE A 170 20.79 -8.44 -20.22
C PHE A 170 21.24 -7.14 -20.89
#